data_AF-A0A679GC36-F1
#
_entry.id   AF-A0A679GC36-F1
#
_cell.length_a   1.000
_cell.length_b   1.000
_cell.length_c   1.000
_cell.angle_alpha   90.00
_cell.angle_beta   90.00
_cell.angle_gamma   90.00
#
_symmetry.space_group_name_H-M   'P 1'
#
loop_
_entity.id
_entity.type
_entity.pdbx_description
1 polymer ?
#
loop_
_entity_poly.entity_id
_entity_poly.type
_entity_poly.pdbx_seq_one_letter_code
_entity_poly.pdbx_strand_id
1 'polypeptide(L)' 'MSFPHACNDNSYLVTHVTQDEFRLHFETEVALCREDGTFEMLQVSTPIAERRALRQLIRGEAA' A
#
# COMPACT_ATOMS: atom_id res chain seq x y z
N MET A 1 16.37 24.11 -15.63
CA MET A 1 14.90 24.23 -15.61
C MET A 1 14.39 23.17 -14.66
N SER A 2 13.85 23.58 -13.53
CA SER A 2 13.30 22.66 -12.52
C SER A 2 11.78 22.73 -12.64
N PHE A 3 11.13 21.62 -12.97
CA PHE A 3 9.69 21.51 -12.86
C PHE A 3 9.38 21.13 -11.42
N PRO A 4 8.83 22.02 -10.57
CA PRO A 4 8.17 21.53 -9.37
C PRO A 4 6.94 20.80 -9.88
N HIS A 5 7.00 19.47 -9.92
CA HIS A 5 5.78 18.68 -10.10
C HIS A 5 4.99 18.90 -8.83
N ALA A 6 4.10 19.89 -8.86
CA ALA A 6 3.11 20.11 -7.83
C ALA A 6 2.40 18.78 -7.63
N CYS A 7 2.66 18.15 -6.49
CA CYS A 7 2.11 16.85 -6.19
C CYS A 7 0.66 17.03 -5.79
N ASN A 8 -0.19 17.03 -6.81
CA ASN A 8 -1.60 17.30 -6.70
C ASN A 8 -2.26 16.09 -6.02
N ASP A 9 -2.46 16.13 -4.70
CA ASP A 9 -3.24 15.18 -3.89
C ASP A 9 -2.96 13.67 -4.08
N ASN A 10 -1.81 13.31 -4.63
CA ASN A 10 -1.49 11.92 -4.95
C ASN A 10 -0.93 11.21 -3.72
N SER A 11 -1.81 10.90 -2.78
CA SER A 11 -1.54 9.83 -1.82
C SER A 11 -1.90 8.47 -2.43
N TYR A 12 -1.09 7.47 -2.18
CA TYR A 12 -1.39 6.10 -2.57
C TYR A 12 -1.17 5.15 -1.41
N LEU A 13 -2.05 4.15 -1.33
CA LEU A 13 -1.96 3.07 -0.35
C LEU A 13 -1.28 1.89 -1.02
N VAL A 14 -0.22 1.37 -0.39
CA VAL A 14 0.47 0.17 -0.82
C VAL A 14 0.32 -0.88 0.27
N THR A 15 -0.22 -2.04 -0.07
CA THR A 15 -0.20 -3.21 0.81
C THR A 15 0.76 -4.24 0.26
N HIS A 16 1.84 -4.47 1.00
CA HIS A 16 2.79 -5.55 0.77
C HIS A 16 2.25 -6.83 1.38
N VAL A 17 2.25 -7.91 0.59
CA VAL A 17 1.86 -9.24 1.07
C VAL A 17 3.00 -10.21 0.87
N THR A 18 3.46 -10.80 1.96
CA THR A 18 4.51 -11.82 1.95
C THR A 18 3.90 -13.14 2.42
N GLN A 19 4.14 -14.20 1.66
CA GLN A 19 3.75 -15.55 2.04
C GLN A 19 4.96 -16.29 2.60
N ASP A 20 4.86 -16.73 3.86
CA ASP A 20 5.77 -17.74 4.42
C ASP A 20 5.14 -19.15 4.33
N GLU A 21 5.82 -20.15 4.90
CA GLU A 21 5.39 -21.55 4.84
C GLU A 21 3.99 -21.81 5.42
N PHE A 22 3.48 -20.93 6.29
CA PHE A 22 2.24 -21.17 7.04
C PHE A 22 1.22 -20.01 6.99
N ARG A 23 1.65 -18.78 6.67
CA ARG A 23 0.87 -17.56 6.88
C ARG A 23 1.16 -16.50 5.82
N LEU A 24 0.17 -15.63 5.65
CA LEU A 24 0.30 -14.38 4.90
C LEU A 24 0.52 -13.24 5.89
N HIS A 25 1.60 -12.50 5.67
CA HIS A 25 1.93 -11.26 6.36
C HIS A 25 1.48 -10.08 5.52
N PHE A 26 0.97 -9.05 6.19
CA PHE A 26 0.44 -7.85 5.56
C PHE A 26 1.05 -6.64 6.22
N GLU A 27 1.66 -5.79 5.41
CA GLU A 27 2.20 -4.50 5.79
C GLU A 27 1.62 -3.46 4.86
N THR A 28 1.11 -2.37 5.40
CA THR A 28 0.45 -1.33 4.59
C THR A 28 1.09 0.02 4.88
N GLU A 29 1.40 0.74 3.81
CA GLU A 29 1.95 2.07 3.87
C GLU A 29 1.10 3.03 3.05
N VAL A 30 0.95 4.25 3.57
CA VAL A 30 0.44 5.38 2.79
C VAL A 30 1.65 6.20 2.37
N ALA A 31 1.85 6.32 1.06
CA ALA A 31 2.78 7.29 0.53
C ALA A 31 2.09 8.64 0.44
N LEU A 32 2.56 9.61 1.21
CA LEU A 32 2.10 10.99 1.18
C LEU A 32 3.11 11.82 0.40
N CYS A 33 2.62 12.50 -0.63
CA CYS A 33 3.47 13.39 -1.40
C CYS A 33 3.70 14.71 -0.66
N ARG A 34 4.96 15.15 -0.63
CA ARG A 34 5.39 16.40 -0.02
C ARG A 34 5.48 17.51 -1.07
N GLU A 35 5.45 18.76 -0.61
CA GLU A 35 5.52 19.95 -1.48
C GLU A 35 6.83 20.01 -2.29
N ASP A 36 7.89 19.36 -1.81
CA ASP A 36 9.19 19.23 -2.49
C ASP A 36 9.21 18.12 -3.56
N GLY A 37 8.08 17.43 -3.78
CA GLY A 37 7.93 16.35 -4.75
C GLY A 37 8.44 14.99 -4.28
N THR A 38 8.89 14.88 -3.02
CA THR A 38 9.26 13.59 -2.42
C THR A 38 8.05 12.88 -1.81
N PHE A 39 8.20 11.61 -1.49
CA PHE A 39 7.18 10.84 -0.79
C PHE A 39 7.64 10.49 0.62
N GLU A 40 6.74 10.67 1.58
CA GLU A 40 6.88 10.14 2.92
C GLU A 40 6.01 8.90 3.08
N MET A 41 6.60 7.81 3.58
CA MET A 41 5.89 6.55 3.81
C MET A 41 5.41 6.49 5.25
N LEU A 42 4.10 6.38 5.45
CA LEU A 42 3.48 6.20 6.75
C LEU A 42 2.93 4.79 6.89
N GLN A 43 3.45 4.04 7.86
CA GLN A 43 2.93 2.73 8.22
C GLN A 43 1.52 2.86 8.81
N VAL A 44 0.59 2.07 8.28
CA VAL A 44 -0.79 2.01 8.75
C VAL A 44 -1.24 0.57 8.92
N SER A 45 -2.31 0.38 9.68
CA SER A 45 -2.91 -0.95 9.78
C SER A 45 -3.55 -1.36 8.46
N THR A 46 -3.21 -2.55 7.96
CA THR A 46 -3.90 -3.12 6.80
C THR A 46 -5.40 -3.28 7.10
N PRO A 47 -6.30 -2.65 6.32
CA PRO A 47 -7.74 -2.77 6.49
C PRO A 47 -8.21 -4.24 6.48
N ILE A 48 -9.15 -4.60 7.35
CA ILE A 48 -9.64 -5.98 7.48
C ILE A 48 -10.25 -6.48 6.16
N ALA A 49 -11.02 -5.64 5.48
CA ALA A 49 -11.65 -5.98 4.20
C ALA A 49 -10.60 -6.28 3.12
N GLU A 50 -9.57 -5.44 3.02
CA GLU A 50 -8.45 -5.63 2.09
C GLU A 50 -7.67 -6.90 2.42
N ARG A 51 -7.37 -7.14 3.70
CA ARG A 51 -6.72 -8.39 4.16
C ARG A 51 -7.53 -9.64 3.81
N ARG A 52 -8.86 -9.57 3.80
CA ARG A 52 -9.71 -10.69 3.40
C ARG A 52 -9.68 -10.90 1.90
N ALA A 53 -9.84 -9.83 1.11
CA ALA A 53 -9.80 -9.88 -0.34
C ALA A 53 -8.46 -10.40 -0.87
N LEU A 54 -7.34 -9.90 -0.32
CA LEU A 54 -6.00 -10.35 -0.68
C LEU A 54 -5.76 -11.82 -0.31
N ARG A 55 -6.26 -12.28 0.84
CA ARG A 55 -6.18 -13.71 1.22
C ARG A 55 -6.90 -14.60 0.22
N GLN A 56 -8.10 -14.20 -0.19
CA GLN A 56 -8.91 -14.94 -1.17
C GLN A 56 -8.20 -14.99 -2.53
N LEU A 57 -7.72 -13.83 -2.99
CA LEU A 57 -6.99 -13.72 -4.26
C LEU A 57 -5.74 -14.60 -4.29
N ILE A 58 -4.91 -14.56 -3.24
CA ILE A 58 -3.64 -15.30 -3.18
C ILE A 58 -3.87 -16.81 -3.06
N ARG A 59 -4.89 -17.24 -2.32
CA ARG A 59 -5.24 -18.67 -2.19
C ARG A 59 -5.91 -19.26 -3.43
N GLY A 60 -6.22 -18.43 -4.44
CA GLY A 60 -6.99 -18.85 -5.61
C GLY A 60 -8.46 -19.14 -5.28
N GLU A 61 -8.93 -18.72 -4.11
CA GLU A 61 -10.34 -18.74 -3.72
C GLU A 61 -11.02 -17.50 -4.30
N ALA A 62 -11.09 -17.41 -5.64
CA ALA A 62 -11.93 -16.40 -6.27
C ALA A 62 -13.38 -16.63 -5.86
N ALA A 63 -14.06 -15.53 -5.49
CA ALA A 63 -15.48 -15.51 -5.12
C ALA A 63 -16.38 -16.07 -6.22
#